data_AF-A0A8X6WWZ5-F1
#
_entry.id   AF-A0A8X6WWZ5-F1
#
_cell.length_a   1.000
_cell.length_b   1.000
_cell.length_c   1.000
_cell.angle_alpha   90.00
_cell.angle_beta   90.00
_cell.angle_gamma   90.00
#
_symmetry.space_group_name_H-M   'P 1'
#
loop_
_entity.id
_entity.type
_entity.pdbx_description
1 polymer ?
#
loop_
_entity_poly.entity_id
_entity_poly.type
_entity_poly.pdbx_seq_one_letter_code
_entity_poly.pdbx_strand_id
1 'polypeptide(L)'
;MIFVGFGFLMTFMKKYGFSAIGLNFLLAAISIQWAIIMQNVWDMKDYKIGISIISLIGGNFASATVLISFGALLGKTSPMQLVVMSVFEITLFACNEHLGVHIYKAADIGGSIFLHTFGAYFGLAVAYMLRSKEAMGSSKEGSNYHSDIFAMI
;
A
#
# COMPACT_ATOMS: atom_id res chain seq x y z
N MET A 1 8.43 5.67 -7.49
CA MET A 1 8.64 5.01 -6.18
C MET A 1 7.80 3.74 -6.01
N ILE A 2 6.53 3.73 -6.40
CA ILE A 2 5.58 2.63 -6.13
C ILE A 2 6.04 1.26 -6.68
N PHE A 3 6.32 1.18 -7.97
CA PHE A 3 6.60 -0.12 -8.60
C PHE A 3 8.01 -0.65 -8.35
N VAL A 4 9.03 0.21 -8.50
CA VAL A 4 10.45 -0.17 -8.34
C VAL A 4 10.89 -0.02 -6.89
N GLY A 5 10.79 1.18 -6.31
CA GLY A 5 11.30 1.45 -4.97
C GLY A 5 10.72 0.53 -3.89
N PHE A 6 9.40 0.52 -3.68
CA PHE A 6 8.78 -0.43 -2.74
C PHE A 6 9.01 -1.89 -3.15
N GLY A 7 8.87 -2.19 -4.45
CA GLY A 7 9.00 -3.54 -4.97
C GLY A 7 10.36 -4.17 -4.65
N PHE A 8 11.46 -3.47 -4.94
CA PHE A 8 12.81 -3.91 -4.67
C PHE A 8 13.18 -3.82 -3.20
N LEU A 9 12.77 -2.77 -2.48
CA LEU A 9 12.99 -2.67 -1.03
C LEU A 9 12.53 -3.94 -0.29
N MET A 10 11.37 -4.50 -0.67
CA MET A 10 10.82 -5.71 -0.05
C MET A 10 11.50 -7.02 -0.47
N THR A 11 12.45 -6.99 -1.42
CA THR A 11 13.19 -8.18 -1.87
C THR A 11 14.24 -8.66 -0.87
N PHE A 12 14.53 -7.91 0.19
CA PHE A 12 15.50 -8.28 1.22
C PHE A 12 15.22 -9.67 1.82
N MET A 13 13.96 -10.14 1.82
CA MET A 13 13.63 -11.49 2.24
C MET A 13 14.14 -12.54 1.26
N LYS A 14 15.17 -13.29 1.69
CA LYS A 14 15.98 -14.21 0.88
C LYS A 14 15.23 -15.31 0.10
N LYS A 15 13.98 -15.62 0.47
CA LYS A 15 13.13 -16.63 -0.20
C LYS A 15 11.78 -16.07 -0.67
N TYR A 16 11.64 -14.75 -0.75
CA TYR A 16 10.36 -14.11 -1.11
C TYR A 16 10.47 -13.06 -2.23
N GLY A 17 11.65 -12.83 -2.82
CA GLY A 17 11.86 -11.76 -3.81
C GLY A 17 10.87 -11.74 -4.98
N PHE A 18 10.52 -12.90 -5.56
CA PHE A 18 9.51 -12.95 -6.64
C PHE A 18 8.13 -12.54 -6.18
N SER A 19 7.73 -12.99 -4.99
CA SER A 19 6.44 -12.59 -4.41
C SER A 19 6.47 -11.13 -3.96
N ALA A 20 7.58 -10.61 -3.45
CA ALA A 20 7.73 -9.21 -3.09
C ALA A 20 7.47 -8.29 -4.29
N ILE A 21 8.21 -8.48 -5.40
CA ILE A 21 8.04 -7.65 -6.60
C ILE A 21 6.70 -7.92 -7.28
N GLY A 22 6.34 -9.20 -7.47
CA GLY A 22 5.13 -9.59 -8.19
C GLY A 22 3.85 -9.11 -7.50
N LEU A 23 3.77 -9.28 -6.17
CA LEU A 23 2.63 -8.80 -5.41
C LEU A 23 2.64 -7.28 -5.27
N ASN A 24 3.81 -6.64 -5.13
CA ASN A 24 3.90 -5.18 -5.20
C ASN A 24 3.30 -4.64 -6.50
N PHE A 25 3.66 -5.25 -7.64
CA PHE A 25 3.16 -4.84 -8.95
C PHE A 25 1.65 -5.05 -9.07
N LEU A 26 1.15 -6.21 -8.64
CA LEU A 26 -0.29 -6.53 -8.60
C LEU A 26 -1.08 -5.54 -7.74
N LEU A 27 -0.64 -5.33 -6.50
CA LEU A 27 -1.33 -4.48 -5.54
C LEU A 27 -1.31 -3.03 -6.01
N ALA A 28 -0.17 -2.52 -6.49
CA ALA A 28 -0.08 -1.17 -7.03
C ALA A 28 -1.04 -0.96 -8.22
N ALA A 29 -1.08 -1.89 -9.18
CA ALA A 29 -1.94 -1.78 -10.35
C ALA A 29 -3.44 -1.75 -10.00
N ILE A 30 -3.88 -2.62 -9.08
CA ILE A 30 -5.27 -2.64 -8.61
C ILE A 30 -5.57 -1.38 -7.77
N SER A 31 -4.65 -1.03 -6.88
CA SER A 31 -4.78 0.08 -5.95
C SER A 31 -4.96 1.41 -6.66
N ILE A 32 -4.14 1.70 -7.68
CA ILE A 32 -4.23 2.96 -8.43
C ILE A 32 -5.60 3.10 -9.09
N GLN A 33 -6.10 2.04 -9.73
CA GLN A 33 -7.41 2.07 -10.39
C GLN A 33 -8.53 2.31 -9.39
N TRP A 34 -8.51 1.59 -8.26
CA TRP A 34 -9.52 1.72 -7.23
C TRP A 34 -9.46 3.09 -6.53
N ALA A 35 -8.26 3.61 -6.28
CA ALA A 35 -8.05 4.91 -5.67
C ALA A 35 -8.55 6.06 -6.55
N ILE A 36 -8.34 6.01 -7.87
CA ILE A 36 -8.88 7.02 -8.79
C ILE A 36 -10.41 7.10 -8.65
N ILE A 37 -11.09 5.96 -8.49
CA ILE A 37 -12.54 5.95 -8.26
C ILE A 37 -12.87 6.55 -6.88
N MET A 38 -12.25 6.03 -5.82
CA MET A 38 -12.60 6.36 -4.44
C MET A 38 -12.24 7.78 -4.01
N GLN A 39 -11.13 8.34 -4.50
CA GLN A 39 -10.72 9.71 -4.18
C GLN A 39 -11.56 10.74 -4.94
N ASN A 40 -11.96 10.44 -6.18
CA ASN A 40 -12.65 11.41 -7.04
C ASN A 40 -14.18 11.28 -6.99
N VAL A 41 -14.73 10.34 -6.22
CA VAL A 41 -16.19 10.21 -6.01
C VAL A 41 -16.81 11.47 -5.39
N TRP A 42 -16.01 12.23 -4.62
CA TRP A 42 -16.44 13.47 -3.96
C TRP A 42 -16.52 14.66 -4.93
N ASP A 43 -15.83 14.60 -6.06
CA ASP A 43 -15.71 15.69 -7.05
C ASP A 43 -16.38 15.34 -8.39
N MET A 44 -17.35 14.43 -8.36
CA MET A 44 -18.08 14.01 -9.56
C MET A 44 -18.85 15.16 -10.20
N LYS A 45 -18.80 15.23 -11.53
CA LYS A 45 -19.64 16.15 -12.33
C LYS A 45 -20.52 15.33 -13.26
N ASP A 46 -21.83 15.55 -13.20
CA ASP A 46 -22.82 14.82 -14.00
C ASP A 46 -22.69 13.29 -13.89
N TYR A 47 -22.46 12.79 -12.68
CA TYR A 47 -22.20 11.37 -12.39
C TYR A 47 -20.97 10.78 -13.10
N LYS A 48 -20.04 11.62 -13.55
CA LYS A 48 -18.79 11.21 -14.18
C LYS A 48 -17.59 11.58 -13.31
N ILE A 49 -16.63 10.67 -13.25
CA ILE A 49 -15.32 10.89 -12.62
C ILE A 49 -14.37 11.43 -13.69
N GLY A 50 -13.83 12.64 -13.46
CA GLY A 50 -12.85 13.25 -14.33
C GLY A 50 -11.45 12.66 -14.10
N ILE A 51 -10.91 11.94 -15.08
CA ILE A 51 -9.56 11.39 -15.00
C ILE A 51 -8.58 12.42 -15.56
N SER A 52 -7.54 12.73 -14.79
CA SER A 52 -6.44 13.62 -15.16
C SER A 52 -5.11 13.09 -14.64
N ILE A 53 -4.01 13.79 -14.98
CA ILE A 53 -2.72 13.47 -14.38
C ILE A 53 -2.73 13.65 -12.86
N ILE A 54 -3.56 14.57 -12.33
CA ILE A 54 -3.69 14.80 -10.89
C ILE A 54 -4.36 13.60 -10.20
N SER A 55 -5.41 13.03 -10.81
CA SER A 55 -6.03 11.81 -10.26
C SER A 55 -5.05 10.63 -10.30
N LEU A 56 -4.18 10.56 -11.32
CA LEU A 56 -3.16 9.51 -11.38
C LEU A 56 -2.08 9.67 -10.31
N ILE A 57 -1.67 10.91 -10.02
CA ILE A 57 -0.74 11.23 -8.92
C ILE A 57 -1.38 10.84 -7.58
N GLY A 58 -2.65 11.22 -7.35
CA GLY A 58 -3.42 10.84 -6.16
C GLY A 58 -3.51 9.32 -6.00
N GLY A 59 -3.83 8.60 -7.07
CA GLY A 59 -3.88 7.13 -7.07
C GLY A 59 -2.52 6.48 -6.74
N ASN A 60 -1.41 7.08 -7.18
CA ASN A 60 -0.07 6.63 -6.82
C ASN A 60 0.20 6.81 -5.31
N PHE A 61 -0.19 7.95 -4.73
CA PHE A 61 -0.09 8.18 -3.29
C PHE A 61 -0.93 7.19 -2.49
N ALA A 62 -2.19 6.98 -2.88
CA ALA A 62 -3.07 6.00 -2.24
C ALA A 62 -2.50 4.58 -2.33
N SER A 63 -1.88 4.21 -3.46
CA SER A 63 -1.22 2.91 -3.59
C SER A 63 -0.02 2.76 -2.66
N ALA A 64 0.70 3.85 -2.34
CA ALA A 64 1.81 3.80 -1.39
C ALA A 64 1.35 3.36 -0.01
N THR A 65 0.18 3.82 0.44
CA THR A 65 -0.46 3.40 1.69
C THR A 65 -0.58 1.88 1.78
N VAL A 66 -1.13 1.26 0.73
CA VAL A 66 -1.30 -0.20 0.63
C VAL A 66 0.04 -0.93 0.65
N LEU A 67 1.06 -0.38 0.00
CA LEU A 67 2.39 -0.99 -0.04
C LEU A 67 3.14 -0.87 1.29
N ILE A 68 2.90 0.20 2.06
CA ILE A 68 3.37 0.33 3.44
C ILE A 68 2.71 -0.76 4.30
N SER A 69 1.40 -0.95 4.18
CA SER A 69 0.68 -2.03 4.86
C SER A 69 1.21 -3.41 4.45
N PHE A 70 1.40 -3.64 3.16
CA PHE A 70 1.98 -4.88 2.65
C PHE A 70 3.35 -5.19 3.27
N GLY A 71 4.18 -4.16 3.54
CA GLY A 71 5.43 -4.32 4.27
C GLY A 71 5.26 -4.96 5.66
N ALA A 72 4.20 -4.61 6.41
CA ALA A 72 3.91 -5.22 7.71
C ALA A 72 3.46 -6.69 7.62
N LEU A 73 2.85 -7.05 6.48
CA LEU A 73 2.29 -8.37 6.18
C LEU A 73 3.20 -9.24 5.30
N LEU A 74 4.39 -8.74 4.98
CA LEU A 74 5.29 -9.32 4.00
C LEU A 74 5.61 -10.78 4.35
N GLY A 75 5.32 -11.70 3.41
CA GLY A 75 5.56 -13.14 3.58
C GLY A 75 4.54 -13.90 4.44
N LYS A 76 3.48 -13.24 4.94
CA LYS A 76 2.52 -13.83 5.89
C LYS A 76 1.11 -14.02 5.31
N THR A 77 0.83 -13.46 4.15
CA THR A 77 -0.51 -13.43 3.54
C THR A 77 -0.52 -13.94 2.11
N SER A 78 -1.68 -14.45 1.67
CA SER A 78 -1.90 -14.85 0.28
C SER A 78 -2.15 -13.64 -0.63
N PRO A 79 -1.97 -13.78 -1.96
CA PRO A 79 -2.28 -12.72 -2.92
C PRO A 79 -3.73 -12.25 -2.82
N MET A 80 -4.67 -13.17 -2.61
CA MET A 80 -6.09 -12.85 -2.48
C MET A 80 -6.39 -12.04 -1.22
N GLN A 81 -5.77 -12.39 -0.08
CA GLN A 81 -5.91 -11.62 1.16
C GLN A 81 -5.42 -10.18 0.97
N LEU A 82 -4.30 -10.01 0.26
CA LEU A 82 -3.73 -8.69 -0.02
C LEU A 82 -4.64 -7.88 -0.94
N VAL A 83 -5.19 -8.46 -2.01
CA VAL A 83 -6.14 -7.77 -2.89
C VAL A 83 -7.39 -7.31 -2.13
N VAL A 84 -7.97 -8.19 -1.30
CA VAL A 84 -9.12 -7.85 -0.46
C VAL A 84 -8.77 -6.70 0.49
N MET A 85 -7.61 -6.78 1.15
CA MET A 85 -7.11 -5.72 2.03
C MET A 85 -6.98 -4.39 1.28
N SER A 86 -6.37 -4.37 0.10
CA SER A 86 -6.17 -3.15 -0.69
C SER A 86 -7.48 -2.43 -1.02
N VAL A 87 -8.53 -3.18 -1.36
CA VAL A 87 -9.85 -2.59 -1.67
C VAL A 87 -10.44 -1.88 -0.45
N PHE A 88 -10.39 -2.51 0.73
CA PHE A 88 -10.87 -1.91 1.97
C PHE A 88 -9.99 -0.74 2.42
N GLU A 89 -8.67 -0.92 2.39
CA GLU A 89 -7.70 0.07 2.83
C GLU A 89 -7.82 1.37 2.04
N ILE A 90 -7.92 1.30 0.70
CA ILE A 90 -8.07 2.49 -0.15
C ILE A 90 -9.39 3.19 0.08
N THR A 91 -10.47 2.44 0.30
CA THR A 91 -11.78 3.02 0.62
C THR A 91 -11.69 3.86 1.89
N LEU A 92 -11.06 3.30 2.93
CA LEU A 92 -10.85 3.98 4.21
C LEU A 92 -9.88 5.16 4.08
N PHE A 93 -8.78 4.98 3.35
CA PHE A 93 -7.81 6.02 3.04
C PHE A 93 -8.48 7.22 2.37
N ALA A 94 -9.28 7.00 1.32
CA ALA A 94 -9.94 8.09 0.59
C ALA A 94 -10.94 8.85 1.48
N CYS A 95 -11.67 8.15 2.35
CA CYS A 95 -12.55 8.80 3.33
C CYS A 95 -11.76 9.61 4.36
N ASN A 96 -10.67 9.04 4.87
CA ASN A 96 -9.81 9.67 5.87
C ASN A 96 -9.10 10.92 5.33
N GLU A 97 -8.56 10.83 4.11
CA GLU A 97 -7.96 11.94 3.38
C GLU A 97 -8.98 13.06 3.11
N HIS A 98 -10.18 12.70 2.64
CA HIS A 98 -11.25 13.69 2.42
C HIS A 98 -11.62 14.42 3.72
N LEU A 99 -11.83 13.67 4.81
CA LEU A 99 -12.14 14.25 6.11
C LEU A 99 -11.01 15.17 6.60
N GLY A 100 -9.76 14.72 6.54
CA GLY A 100 -8.62 15.47 7.02
C GLY A 100 -8.30 16.72 6.21
N VAL A 101 -8.18 16.57 4.90
CA VAL A 101 -7.71 17.63 4.00
C VAL A 101 -8.85 18.56 3.59
N HIS A 102 -10.00 18.02 3.20
CA HIS A 102 -11.08 18.84 2.65
C HIS A 102 -12.01 19.40 3.73
N ILE A 103 -12.32 18.64 4.78
CA ILE A 103 -13.23 19.07 5.85
C ILE A 103 -12.45 19.81 6.95
N TYR A 104 -11.45 19.17 7.55
CA TYR A 104 -10.68 19.76 8.65
C TYR A 104 -9.58 20.73 8.21
N LYS A 105 -9.32 20.85 6.91
CA LYS A 105 -8.29 21.76 6.35
C LYS A 105 -6.90 21.50 6.92
N ALA A 106 -6.60 20.26 7.29
CA ALA A 106 -5.28 19.86 7.77
C ALA A 106 -4.26 19.92 6.62
N ALA A 107 -3.07 20.43 6.91
CA ALA A 107 -1.97 20.50 5.95
C ALA A 107 -1.09 19.25 6.07
N ASP A 108 -1.09 18.42 5.03
CA ASP A 108 -0.27 17.19 4.97
C ASP A 108 0.22 16.90 3.55
N ILE A 109 0.94 17.86 2.96
CA ILE A 109 1.37 17.82 1.54
C ILE A 109 2.20 16.57 1.23
N GLY A 110 3.00 16.10 2.19
CA GLY A 110 3.84 14.90 2.05
C GLY A 110 3.16 13.61 2.46
N GLY A 111 1.91 13.64 2.95
CA GLY A 111 1.19 12.46 3.41
C GLY A 111 1.78 11.80 4.67
N SER A 112 2.43 12.56 5.55
CA SER A 112 2.99 12.01 6.78
C SER A 112 1.90 11.39 7.67
N ILE A 113 0.71 11.99 7.72
CA ILE A 113 -0.40 11.57 8.56
C ILE A 113 -1.35 10.67 7.76
N PHE A 114 -1.93 11.18 6.68
CA PHE A 114 -3.03 10.49 5.99
C PHE A 114 -2.56 9.31 5.13
N LEU A 115 -1.28 9.26 4.77
CA LEU A 115 -0.67 8.18 3.96
C LEU A 115 0.25 7.30 4.82
N HIS A 116 1.38 7.84 5.32
CA HIS A 116 2.40 7.03 5.98
C HIS A 116 1.93 6.49 7.34
N THR A 117 1.46 7.39 8.21
CA THR A 117 0.95 7.01 9.54
C THR A 117 -0.25 6.10 9.40
N PHE A 118 -1.23 6.46 8.56
CA PHE A 118 -2.40 5.64 8.31
C PHE A 118 -2.03 4.24 7.81
N GLY A 119 -1.23 4.12 6.74
CA GLY A 119 -0.83 2.83 6.19
C GLY A 119 -0.03 1.99 7.18
N ALA A 120 0.91 2.59 7.91
CA ALA A 120 1.69 1.85 8.90
C ALA A 120 0.81 1.25 10.01
N TYR A 121 -0.09 2.05 10.61
CA TYR A 121 -0.95 1.55 11.69
C TYR A 121 -2.05 0.62 11.17
N PHE A 122 -2.58 0.84 9.97
CA PHE A 122 -3.51 -0.08 9.33
C PHE A 122 -2.85 -1.45 9.12
N GLY A 123 -1.68 -1.48 8.46
CA GLY A 123 -0.92 -2.70 8.24
C GLY A 123 -0.55 -3.43 9.54
N LEU A 124 -0.14 -2.71 10.58
CA LEU A 124 0.14 -3.29 11.90
C LEU A 124 -1.11 -3.89 12.55
N ALA A 125 -2.27 -3.24 12.44
CA ALA A 125 -3.52 -3.77 12.95
C ALA A 125 -3.91 -5.07 12.22
N VAL A 126 -3.79 -5.11 10.88
CA VAL A 126 -4.05 -6.32 10.10
C VAL A 126 -3.04 -7.43 10.45
N ALA A 127 -1.75 -7.09 10.56
CA ALA A 127 -0.70 -8.04 10.94
C ALA A 127 -0.93 -8.63 12.33
N TYR A 128 -1.44 -7.83 13.27
CA TYR A 128 -1.82 -8.29 14.61
C TYR A 128 -2.99 -9.29 14.54
N MET A 129 -4.02 -9.00 13.75
CA MET A 129 -5.19 -9.88 13.58
C MET A 129 -4.84 -11.19 12.85
N LEU A 130 -3.91 -11.15 11.90
CA LEU A 130 -3.45 -12.30 11.12
C LEU A 130 -2.21 -13.00 11.71
N ARG A 131 -1.92 -12.77 12.98
CA ARG A 131 -0.72 -13.31 13.63
C ARG A 131 -0.70 -14.85 13.56
N SER A 132 0.30 -15.39 12.88
CA SER A 132 0.56 -16.84 12.79
C SER A 132 1.75 -17.24 13.67
N LYS A 133 1.56 -18.30 14.48
CA LYS A 133 2.64 -18.91 15.26
C LYS A 133 3.72 -19.55 14.37
N GLU A 134 3.35 -20.00 13.18
CA GLU A 134 4.28 -20.61 12.21
C GLU A 134 5.18 -19.57 11.54
N ALA A 135 4.64 -18.36 11.34
CA ALA A 135 5.41 -17.26 10.79
C ALA A 135 6.40 -16.67 11.81
N MET A 136 6.04 -16.70 13.10
CA MET A 136 6.88 -16.19 14.18
C MET A 136 8.18 -17.01 14.32
N GLY A 137 9.33 -16.36 14.12
CA GLY A 137 10.64 -17.00 14.25
C GLY A 137 10.98 -17.95 13.10
N SER A 138 10.31 -17.81 11.95
CA SER A 138 10.62 -18.56 10.75
C SER A 138 12.05 -18.28 10.30
N SER A 139 12.84 -19.33 10.04
CA SER A 139 14.21 -19.19 9.51
C SER A 139 14.28 -18.53 8.13
N LYS A 140 13.13 -18.36 7.46
CA LYS A 140 12.98 -17.65 6.18
C LYS A 140 12.91 -16.13 6.35
N GLU A 141 12.60 -15.63 7.54
CA GLU A 141 12.56 -14.20 7.87
C GLU A 141 14.00 -13.68 8.05
N GLY A 142 14.63 -13.35 6.94
CA GLY A 142 15.97 -12.79 6.92
C GLY A 142 16.50 -12.62 5.50
N SER A 143 17.68 -12.01 5.38
CA SER A 143 18.30 -11.69 4.10
C SER A 143 19.52 -12.56 3.79
N ASN A 144 20.09 -12.34 2.61
CA ASN A 144 21.42 -12.75 2.19
C ASN A 144 22.05 -11.64 1.33
N TYR A 145 23.33 -11.80 1.02
CA TYR A 145 24.10 -10.81 0.26
C TYR A 145 23.41 -10.34 -1.03
N HIS A 146 22.87 -11.28 -1.83
CA HIS A 146 22.22 -10.93 -3.09
C HIS A 146 20.86 -10.26 -2.89
N SER A 147 20.05 -10.72 -1.94
CA SER A 147 18.76 -10.12 -1.66
C SER A 147 18.89 -8.70 -1.10
N ASP A 148 19.93 -8.45 -0.29
CA ASP A 148 20.21 -7.10 0.21
C ASP A 148 20.72 -6.16 -0.90
N ILE A 149 21.54 -6.65 -1.84
CA ILE A 149 21.91 -5.85 -3.02
C ILE A 149 20.68 -5.48 -3.84
N PHE A 150 19.75 -6.42 -4.05
CA PHE A 150 18.50 -6.13 -4.75
C PHE A 150 17.62 -5.14 -3.97
N ALA A 151 17.60 -5.19 -2.64
CA ALA A 151 16.84 -4.26 -1.82
C ALA A 151 17.38 -2.82 -1.82
N MET A 152 18.63 -2.62 -2.24
CA MET A 152 19.25 -1.30 -2.38
C MET A 152 18.94 -0.59 -3.71
N ILE A 153 18.24 -1.25 -4.64
CA ILE A 153 17.76 -0.66 -5.90
C ILE A 153 16.53 0.22 -5.64
#